data_AF-A0A2L1GP25-F1
#
_entry.id   AF-A0A2L1GP25-F1
#
_cell.length_a   1.000
_cell.length_b   1.000
_cell.length_c   1.000
_cell.angle_alpha   90.00
_cell.angle_beta   90.00
_cell.angle_gamma   90.00
#
_symmetry.space_group_name_H-M   'P 1'
#
loop_
_entity.id
_entity.type
_entity.pdbx_description
1 polymer ?
#
loop_
_entity_poly.entity_id
_entity_poly.type
_entity_poly.pdbx_seq_one_letter_code
_entity_poly.pdbx_strand_id
1 'polypeptide(L)'
;MQGRASVPADSGRPGAAGTPVPPLDPGLVQRFGLIFSRCPYGFDQPAVYHQAGFMHLNSQTMGALLENGYRRNGNHMYTMHCPGCRGCVSIRLDPAQFRPNRNQKRVWRKNQDIVVQPGPLLMSREHLSLLDKFLRIRFHNQDSQAESYYSQFFLTTISPCFELRYWADGVLVGVAIVDATPEWLNAVYFYFDPDQGWRSPGTFNILNLVHFCRQHGIPKLYLGYCIEGLLAMAYKKAFRPHELLLQGQWRRIA
;
A
#
# COMPACT_ATOMS: atom_id res chain seq x y z
N MET A 1 3.52 -23.86 14.98
CA MET A 1 4.87 -23.55 14.45
C MET A 1 4.74 -22.96 13.06
N GLN A 2 4.53 -21.65 12.94
CA GLN A 2 4.59 -20.98 11.63
C GLN A 2 5.91 -20.22 11.53
N GLY A 3 6.60 -20.42 10.41
CA GLY A 3 8.01 -20.08 10.22
C GLY A 3 8.34 -18.61 10.42
N ARG A 4 9.60 -18.35 10.80
CA ARG A 4 10.19 -17.01 10.75
C ARG A 4 9.97 -16.43 9.36
N ALA A 5 9.56 -15.17 9.28
CA ALA A 5 9.61 -14.42 8.02
C ALA A 5 11.08 -14.39 7.56
N SER A 6 11.43 -15.25 6.60
CA SER A 6 12.75 -15.27 6.01
C SER A 6 12.91 -14.01 5.17
N VAL A 7 14.10 -13.40 5.27
CA VAL A 7 14.53 -12.40 4.30
C VAL A 7 14.40 -13.03 2.91
N PRO A 8 13.87 -12.34 1.89
CA PRO A 8 13.97 -12.83 0.53
C PRO A 8 15.42 -13.23 0.28
N ALA A 9 15.65 -14.52 0.04
CA ALA A 9 16.98 -14.99 -0.31
C ALA A 9 17.43 -14.19 -1.54
N ASP A 10 18.59 -13.55 -1.43
CA ASP A 10 19.24 -12.85 -2.55
C ASP A 10 19.66 -13.89 -3.59
N SER A 11 18.68 -14.41 -4.31
CA SER A 11 18.84 -15.36 -5.41
C SER A 11 18.94 -14.64 -6.76
N GLY A 12 19.07 -13.30 -6.72
CA GLY A 12 19.38 -12.49 -7.88
C GLY A 12 20.86 -12.54 -8.18
N ARG A 13 21.21 -13.02 -9.39
CA ARG A 13 22.46 -12.67 -10.10
C ARG A 13 22.84 -11.20 -9.80
N PRO A 14 24.14 -10.83 -9.75
CA PRO A 14 24.59 -9.49 -9.39
C PRO A 14 23.86 -8.44 -10.25
N GLY A 15 22.77 -7.89 -9.70
CA GLY A 15 21.91 -6.93 -10.35
C GLY A 15 22.52 -5.55 -10.21
N ALA A 16 22.26 -4.69 -11.20
CA ALA A 16 22.70 -3.30 -11.23
C ALA A 16 22.58 -2.61 -9.86
N ALA A 17 23.58 -1.79 -9.51
CA ALA A 17 23.63 -1.04 -8.26
C ALA A 17 22.27 -0.35 -7.98
N GLY A 18 21.71 -0.60 -6.80
CA GLY A 18 20.45 0.00 -6.39
C GLY A 18 20.59 1.52 -6.21
N THR A 19 19.50 2.25 -6.42
CA THR A 19 19.50 3.70 -6.22
C THR A 19 19.51 4.00 -4.72
N PRO A 20 20.54 4.67 -4.18
CA PRO A 20 20.60 5.00 -2.76
C PRO A 20 19.49 5.97 -2.37
N VAL A 21 18.89 5.77 -1.20
CA VAL A 21 17.89 6.68 -0.65
C VAL A 21 18.58 7.83 0.08
N PRO A 22 18.27 9.10 -0.22
CA PRO A 22 18.77 10.23 0.54
C PRO A 22 18.34 10.14 2.02
N PRO A 23 19.26 10.46 2.96
CA PRO A 23 18.92 10.43 4.37
C PRO A 23 17.83 11.48 4.70
N LEU A 24 16.98 11.15 5.67
CA LEU A 24 16.01 12.09 6.21
C LEU A 24 16.69 13.16 7.07
N ASP A 25 16.03 14.31 7.18
CA ASP A 25 16.40 15.34 8.13
C ASP A 25 16.43 14.76 9.58
N PRO A 26 17.54 14.92 10.32
CA PRO A 26 17.65 14.36 11.67
C PRO A 26 16.60 14.90 12.66
N GLY A 27 16.20 16.16 12.54
CA GLY A 27 15.14 16.76 13.37
C GLY A 27 13.77 16.16 13.06
N LEU A 28 13.50 15.82 11.80
CA LEU A 28 12.31 15.05 11.44
C LEU A 28 12.34 13.65 12.06
N VAL A 29 13.48 12.95 11.99
CA VAL A 29 13.62 11.59 12.53
C VAL A 29 13.42 11.57 14.05
N GLN A 30 13.91 12.58 14.77
CA GLN A 30 13.74 12.69 16.23
C GLN A 30 12.28 12.78 16.71
N ARG A 31 11.34 13.11 15.81
CA ARG A 31 9.89 13.14 16.13
C ARG A 31 9.25 11.76 16.22
N PHE A 32 9.92 10.72 15.73
CA PHE A 32 9.40 9.36 15.70
C PHE A 32 9.74 8.62 16.99
N GLY A 33 8.74 7.96 17.56
CA GLY A 33 8.88 7.10 18.74
C GLY A 33 8.73 5.63 18.37
N LEU A 34 9.15 4.74 19.28
CA LEU A 34 8.95 3.30 19.15
C LEU A 34 7.65 2.88 19.83
N ILE A 35 6.73 2.28 19.08
CA ILE A 35 5.48 1.71 19.57
C ILE A 35 5.52 0.19 19.44
N PHE A 36 5.29 -0.52 20.53
CA PHE A 36 5.36 -1.98 20.61
C PHE A 36 3.96 -2.59 20.48
N SER A 37 3.82 -3.63 19.68
CA SER A 37 2.57 -4.38 19.54
C SER A 37 2.82 -5.82 19.07
N ARG A 38 1.75 -6.61 18.93
CA ARG A 38 1.83 -7.91 18.26
C ARG A 38 1.92 -7.69 16.75
N CYS A 39 2.62 -8.58 16.04
CA CYS A 39 2.73 -8.48 14.60
C CYS A 39 1.35 -8.50 13.93
N PRO A 40 0.96 -7.45 13.18
CA PRO A 40 -0.36 -7.36 12.55
C PRO A 40 -0.54 -8.40 11.41
N TYR A 41 0.56 -9.04 11.01
CA TYR A 41 0.61 -10.05 9.96
C TYR A 41 0.61 -11.49 10.49
N GLY A 42 0.44 -11.69 11.80
CA GLY A 42 0.28 -13.02 12.39
C GLY A 42 1.58 -13.80 12.64
N PHE A 43 2.74 -13.17 12.50
CA PHE A 43 4.02 -13.77 12.93
C PHE A 43 4.19 -13.67 14.45
N ASP A 44 4.86 -14.64 15.06
CA ASP A 44 5.03 -14.72 16.53
C ASP A 44 5.94 -13.62 17.12
N GLN A 45 6.62 -12.86 16.27
CA GLN A 45 7.62 -11.86 16.67
C GLN A 45 6.94 -10.55 17.09
N PRO A 46 7.50 -9.81 18.08
CA PRO A 46 6.97 -8.49 18.41
C PRO A 46 7.09 -7.54 17.22
N ALA A 47 6.04 -6.76 17.00
CA ALA A 47 6.08 -5.62 16.10
C ALA A 47 6.57 -4.37 16.83
N VAL A 48 7.46 -3.64 16.18
CA VAL A 48 7.92 -2.33 16.66
C VAL A 48 7.73 -1.35 15.53
N TYR A 49 6.86 -0.38 15.74
CA TYR A 49 6.60 0.72 14.83
C TYR A 49 7.50 1.88 15.22
N HIS A 50 8.27 2.41 14.27
CA HIS A 50 8.90 3.72 14.40
C HIS A 50 7.94 4.74 13.79
N GLN A 51 7.19 5.45 14.63
CA GLN A 51 5.97 6.16 14.24
C GLN A 51 5.90 7.57 14.84
N ALA A 52 5.32 8.49 14.06
CA ALA A 52 4.98 9.84 14.49
C ALA A 52 3.61 10.27 13.92
N GLY A 53 2.88 11.08 14.70
CA GLY A 53 1.65 11.74 14.27
C GLY A 53 1.93 13.13 13.70
N PHE A 54 1.15 13.53 12.70
CA PHE A 54 1.27 14.82 12.03
C PHE A 54 -0.10 15.47 11.87
N MET A 55 -0.14 16.80 11.93
CA MET A 55 -1.34 17.56 11.53
C MET A 55 -1.33 17.86 10.03
N HIS A 56 -0.15 18.17 9.50
CA HIS A 56 0.11 18.43 8.09
C HIS A 56 1.53 17.99 7.72
N LEU A 57 1.70 17.43 6.53
CA LEU A 57 2.98 17.18 5.89
C LEU A 57 2.95 17.77 4.48
N ASN A 58 3.96 18.56 4.13
CA ASN A 58 4.11 18.96 2.74
C ASN A 58 4.50 17.76 1.86
N SER A 59 4.23 17.89 0.56
CA SER A 59 4.46 16.85 -0.45
C SER A 59 5.90 16.35 -0.49
N GLN A 60 6.88 17.23 -0.27
CA GLN A 60 8.30 16.89 -0.29
C GLN A 60 8.68 16.01 0.91
N THR A 61 8.21 16.35 2.10
CA THR A 61 8.48 15.61 3.34
C THR A 61 7.81 14.25 3.31
N MET A 62 6.55 14.16 2.87
CA MET A 62 5.89 12.88 2.71
C MET A 62 6.58 12.01 1.64
N GLY A 63 6.98 12.60 0.51
CA GLY A 63 7.76 11.92 -0.51
C GLY A 63 9.07 11.34 0.03
N ALA A 64 9.83 12.13 0.82
CA ALA A 64 11.07 11.69 1.44
C ALA A 64 10.85 10.54 2.45
N LEU A 65 9.78 10.60 3.23
CA LEU A 65 9.37 9.51 4.14
C LEU A 65 9.03 8.23 3.36
N LEU A 66 8.25 8.33 2.27
CA LEU A 66 7.90 7.19 1.42
C LEU A 66 9.13 6.55 0.74
N GLU A 67 10.07 7.37 0.27
CA GLU A 67 11.37 6.94 -0.27
C GLU A 67 12.19 6.16 0.77
N ASN A 68 12.16 6.61 2.03
CA ASN A 68 12.80 5.95 3.18
C ASN A 68 11.97 4.78 3.76
N GLY A 69 10.93 4.36 3.04
CA GLY A 69 10.16 3.16 3.38
C GLY A 69 9.07 3.34 4.42
N TYR A 70 8.82 4.57 4.90
CA TYR A 70 7.68 4.86 5.76
C TYR A 70 6.37 4.69 4.99
N ARG A 71 5.30 4.40 5.75
CA ARG A 71 3.93 4.16 5.27
C ARG A 71 2.95 4.96 6.12
N ARG A 72 1.81 5.30 5.51
CA ARG A 72 0.76 6.07 6.16
C ARG A 72 -0.28 5.16 6.80
N ASN A 73 -0.76 5.56 7.97
CA ASN A 73 -1.97 5.06 8.62
C ASN A 73 -2.67 6.25 9.29
N GLY A 74 -3.82 6.67 8.76
CA GLY A 74 -4.49 7.89 9.20
C GLY A 74 -3.55 9.09 9.15
N ASN A 75 -3.43 9.80 10.27
CA ASN A 75 -2.53 10.94 10.46
C ASN A 75 -1.12 10.56 10.95
N HIS A 76 -0.73 9.29 10.83
CA HIS A 76 0.58 8.81 11.25
C HIS A 76 1.42 8.31 10.08
N MET A 77 2.72 8.55 10.16
CA MET A 77 3.72 7.89 9.33
C MET A 77 4.47 6.87 10.19
N TYR A 78 4.74 5.69 9.65
CA TYR A 78 5.45 4.63 10.37
C TYR A 78 6.36 3.80 9.47
N THR A 79 7.41 3.25 10.03
CA THR A 79 8.18 2.13 9.46
C THR A 79 8.37 1.03 10.51
N MET A 80 8.73 -0.19 10.11
CA MET A 80 8.85 -1.33 11.02
C MET A 80 10.31 -1.53 11.46
N HIS A 81 10.55 -1.48 12.77
CA HIS A 81 11.86 -1.68 13.42
C HIS A 81 11.87 -2.95 14.30
N CYS A 82 11.23 -4.01 13.82
CA CYS A 82 11.10 -5.28 14.55
C CYS A 82 12.47 -5.92 14.86
N PRO A 83 12.77 -6.28 16.12
CA PRO A 83 13.99 -7.01 16.46
C PRO A 83 14.06 -8.36 15.72
N GLY A 84 15.14 -8.60 14.98
CA GLY A 84 15.34 -9.88 14.28
C GLY A 84 14.42 -10.14 13.07
N CYS A 85 13.57 -9.19 12.68
CA CYS A 85 12.66 -9.32 11.54
C CYS A 85 12.88 -8.19 10.52
N ARG A 86 12.97 -8.56 9.23
CA ARG A 86 13.06 -7.63 8.10
C ARG A 86 12.03 -7.94 7.01
N GLY A 87 10.92 -8.58 7.39
CA GLY A 87 9.91 -9.07 6.43
C GLY A 87 9.10 -7.97 5.75
N CYS A 88 8.96 -6.79 6.36
CA CYS A 88 8.23 -5.65 5.80
C CYS A 88 9.08 -4.87 4.81
N VAL A 89 9.14 -5.35 3.56
CA VAL A 89 9.92 -4.71 2.48
C VAL A 89 9.04 -3.77 1.67
N SER A 90 9.46 -2.51 1.56
CA SER A 90 8.74 -1.51 0.76
C SER A 90 8.88 -1.79 -0.74
N ILE A 91 7.77 -1.74 -1.48
CA ILE A 91 7.70 -1.97 -2.93
C ILE A 91 7.15 -0.74 -3.65
N ARG A 92 7.74 -0.41 -4.82
CA ARG A 92 7.22 0.62 -5.72
C ARG A 92 7.33 0.21 -7.19
N LEU A 93 6.62 0.94 -8.04
CA LEU A 93 6.67 0.82 -9.49
C LEU A 93 7.04 2.18 -10.12
N ASP A 94 7.75 2.11 -11.24
CA ASP A 94 7.72 3.16 -12.27
C ASP A 94 6.53 2.84 -13.21
N PRO A 95 5.45 3.64 -13.20
CA PRO A 95 4.28 3.39 -14.01
C PRO A 95 4.58 3.41 -15.51
N ALA A 96 5.49 4.25 -16.00
CA ALA A 96 5.85 4.33 -17.42
C ALA A 96 6.54 3.04 -17.90
N GLN A 97 7.32 2.41 -17.03
CA GLN A 97 8.08 1.20 -17.35
C GLN A 97 7.32 -0.10 -17.11
N PHE A 98 6.23 -0.08 -16.33
CA PHE A 98 5.40 -1.27 -16.10
C PHE A 98 4.95 -1.96 -17.40
N ARG A 99 5.00 -3.29 -17.43
CA ARG A 99 4.51 -4.11 -18.55
C ARG A 99 3.56 -5.20 -18.03
N PRO A 100 2.28 -5.19 -18.43
CA PRO A 100 1.32 -6.16 -17.93
C PRO A 100 1.60 -7.56 -18.52
N ASN A 101 1.65 -8.57 -17.66
CA ASN A 101 1.74 -9.97 -18.05
C ASN A 101 0.39 -10.53 -18.55
N ARG A 102 0.37 -11.79 -19.01
CA ARG A 102 -0.84 -12.44 -19.54
C ARG A 102 -2.00 -12.44 -18.54
N ASN A 103 -1.73 -12.66 -17.25
CA ASN A 103 -2.76 -12.66 -16.21
C ASN A 103 -3.32 -11.25 -15.96
N GLN A 104 -2.46 -10.24 -15.82
CA GLN A 104 -2.86 -8.84 -15.67
C GLN A 104 -3.68 -8.35 -16.86
N LYS A 105 -3.30 -8.70 -18.10
CA LYS A 105 -4.09 -8.42 -19.31
C LYS A 105 -5.46 -9.11 -19.29
N ARG A 106 -5.55 -10.32 -18.74
CA ARG A 106 -6.84 -11.02 -18.56
C ARG A 106 -7.71 -10.33 -17.51
N VAL A 107 -7.13 -9.98 -16.35
CA VAL A 107 -7.82 -9.25 -15.27
C VAL A 107 -8.35 -7.91 -15.79
N TRP A 108 -7.56 -7.17 -16.56
CA TRP A 108 -8.01 -5.91 -17.17
C TRP A 108 -9.25 -6.12 -18.05
N ARG A 109 -9.17 -7.03 -19.04
CA ARG A 109 -10.28 -7.31 -19.98
C ARG A 109 -11.55 -7.83 -19.31
N LYS A 110 -11.42 -8.53 -18.19
CA LYS A 110 -12.56 -9.10 -17.46
C LYS A 110 -13.36 -8.04 -16.70
N ASN A 111 -12.78 -6.89 -16.39
CA ASN A 111 -13.37 -5.87 -15.54
C ASN A 111 -13.72 -4.60 -16.34
N GLN A 112 -14.04 -4.75 -17.63
CA GLN A 112 -14.41 -3.60 -18.48
C GLN A 112 -15.80 -3.04 -18.17
N ASP A 113 -16.61 -3.81 -17.44
CA ASP A 113 -17.90 -3.39 -16.87
C ASP A 113 -17.74 -2.49 -15.63
N ILE A 114 -16.53 -2.44 -15.03
CA ILE A 114 -16.29 -1.65 -13.82
C ILE A 114 -15.98 -0.20 -14.19
N VAL A 115 -16.77 0.73 -13.65
CA VAL A 115 -16.52 2.16 -13.75
C VAL A 115 -15.63 2.58 -12.58
N VAL A 116 -14.50 3.23 -12.89
CA VAL A 116 -13.55 3.74 -11.88
C VAL A 116 -13.58 5.26 -11.87
N GLN A 117 -13.90 5.86 -10.72
CA GLN A 117 -14.06 7.32 -10.60
C GLN A 117 -13.28 7.86 -9.41
N PRO A 118 -12.48 8.94 -9.60
CA PRO A 118 -11.89 9.66 -8.48
C PRO A 118 -12.95 10.46 -7.72
N GLY A 119 -12.79 10.60 -6.41
CA GLY A 119 -13.64 11.43 -5.57
C GLY A 119 -12.98 11.82 -4.25
N PRO A 120 -13.49 12.83 -3.53
CA PRO A 120 -12.96 13.19 -2.21
C PRO A 120 -13.14 12.05 -1.22
N LEU A 121 -12.43 12.08 -0.09
CA LEU A 121 -12.72 11.15 1.02
C LEU A 121 -14.18 11.28 1.44
N LEU A 122 -14.93 10.18 1.44
CA LEU A 122 -16.35 10.16 1.76
C LEU A 122 -16.71 8.95 2.62
N MET A 123 -17.24 9.22 3.80
CA MET A 123 -17.77 8.18 4.70
C MET A 123 -19.29 8.07 4.55
N SER A 124 -19.75 7.57 3.40
CA SER A 124 -21.20 7.33 3.18
C SER A 124 -21.66 5.98 3.76
N ARG A 125 -22.97 5.77 3.86
CA ARG A 125 -23.54 4.46 4.25
C ARG A 125 -23.07 3.31 3.36
N GLU A 126 -22.91 3.55 2.06
CA GLU A 126 -22.40 2.56 1.11
C GLU A 126 -20.94 2.20 1.39
N HIS A 127 -20.11 3.21 1.71
CA HIS A 127 -18.70 2.99 2.08
C HIS A 127 -18.60 2.16 3.35
N LEU A 128 -19.38 2.52 4.38
CA LEU A 128 -19.40 1.80 5.65
C LEU A 128 -19.91 0.36 5.48
N SER A 129 -20.97 0.16 4.68
CA SER A 129 -21.51 -1.19 4.41
C SER A 129 -20.50 -2.09 3.69
N LEU A 130 -19.82 -1.55 2.68
CA LEU A 130 -18.77 -2.27 1.95
C LEU A 130 -17.56 -2.57 2.84
N LEU A 131 -17.12 -1.59 3.64
CA LEU A 131 -16.00 -1.75 4.55
C LEU A 131 -16.31 -2.78 5.64
N ASP A 132 -17.50 -2.74 6.23
CA ASP A 132 -17.96 -3.69 7.24
C ASP A 132 -17.98 -5.13 6.68
N LYS A 133 -18.51 -5.31 5.46
CA LYS A 133 -18.46 -6.59 4.74
C LYS A 133 -17.02 -7.07 4.55
N PHE A 134 -16.11 -6.19 4.13
CA PHE A 134 -14.70 -6.51 3.94
C PHE A 134 -13.99 -6.88 5.27
N LEU A 135 -14.20 -6.10 6.33
CA LEU A 135 -13.56 -6.28 7.63
C LEU A 135 -13.99 -7.59 8.30
N ARG A 136 -15.26 -7.98 8.20
CA ARG A 136 -15.74 -9.27 8.76
C ARG A 136 -14.99 -10.48 8.24
N ILE A 137 -14.62 -10.48 6.96
CA ILE A 137 -13.86 -11.57 6.35
C ILE A 137 -12.36 -11.40 6.63
N ARG A 138 -11.87 -10.16 6.71
CA ARG A 138 -10.45 -9.89 6.92
C ARG A 138 -9.99 -10.14 8.36
N PHE A 139 -10.86 -9.86 9.33
CA PHE A 139 -10.62 -9.92 10.77
C PHE A 139 -11.71 -10.73 11.46
N HIS A 140 -11.72 -12.03 11.21
CA HIS A 140 -12.59 -12.96 11.94
C HIS A 140 -12.37 -12.75 13.46
N ASN A 141 -13.45 -12.46 14.20
CA ASN A 141 -13.48 -12.34 15.66
C ASN A 141 -12.75 -11.14 16.28
N GLN A 142 -12.65 -10.00 15.59
CA GLN A 142 -12.22 -8.73 16.20
C GLN A 142 -13.36 -7.71 16.14
N ASP A 143 -13.52 -6.90 17.21
CA ASP A 143 -14.43 -5.76 17.28
C ASP A 143 -13.95 -4.59 16.40
N SER A 144 -13.80 -4.82 15.09
CA SER A 144 -13.47 -3.77 14.13
C SER A 144 -14.76 -3.17 13.58
N GLN A 145 -15.20 -2.05 14.17
CA GLN A 145 -16.35 -1.31 13.66
C GLN A 145 -15.94 -0.46 12.46
N ALA A 146 -16.62 -0.61 11.32
CA ALA A 146 -16.29 0.08 10.08
C ALA A 146 -16.18 1.60 10.24
N GLU A 147 -17.06 2.23 11.01
CA GLU A 147 -17.04 3.68 11.24
C GLU A 147 -15.77 4.14 11.99
N SER A 148 -15.43 3.47 13.09
CA SER A 148 -14.18 3.75 13.83
C SER A 148 -12.95 3.48 12.96
N TYR A 149 -12.98 2.41 12.16
CA TYR A 149 -11.89 2.05 11.28
C TYR A 149 -11.69 3.10 10.18
N TYR A 150 -12.80 3.56 9.57
CA TYR A 150 -12.77 4.57 8.51
C TYR A 150 -12.24 5.90 9.04
N SER A 151 -12.82 6.38 10.13
CA SER A 151 -12.51 7.69 10.71
C SER A 151 -11.06 7.77 11.22
N GLN A 152 -10.51 6.67 11.74
CA GLN A 152 -9.15 6.65 12.26
C GLN A 152 -8.08 6.35 11.20
N PHE A 153 -8.39 5.51 10.20
CA PHE A 153 -7.39 5.00 9.25
C PHE A 153 -7.41 5.74 7.90
N PHE A 154 -8.59 6.09 7.40
CA PHE A 154 -8.75 6.64 6.04
C PHE A 154 -8.83 8.16 6.03
N LEU A 155 -9.63 8.75 6.93
CA LEU A 155 -9.69 10.20 7.06
C LEU A 155 -8.32 10.74 7.47
N THR A 156 -7.88 11.76 6.75
CA THR A 156 -6.59 12.37 7.01
C THR A 156 -6.56 13.83 6.63
N THR A 157 -5.69 14.58 7.31
CA THR A 157 -5.36 15.98 7.02
C THR A 157 -3.90 16.16 6.60
N ILE A 158 -3.10 15.09 6.62
CA ILE A 158 -1.64 15.22 6.50
C ILE A 158 -1.14 15.33 5.06
N SER A 159 -1.95 14.92 4.08
CA SER A 159 -1.57 14.84 2.66
C SER A 159 -2.76 15.09 1.73
N PRO A 160 -2.52 15.49 0.47
CA PRO A 160 -3.55 15.46 -0.57
C PRO A 160 -4.01 14.01 -0.78
N CYS A 161 -5.19 13.69 -0.27
CA CYS A 161 -5.73 12.34 -0.23
C CYS A 161 -7.12 12.30 -0.88
N PHE A 162 -7.37 11.28 -1.67
CA PHE A 162 -8.65 11.06 -2.35
C PHE A 162 -8.90 9.56 -2.55
N GLU A 163 -10.04 9.24 -3.14
CA GLU A 163 -10.50 7.87 -3.38
C GLU A 163 -10.54 7.56 -4.87
N LEU A 164 -10.20 6.34 -5.26
CA LEU A 164 -10.70 5.74 -6.49
C LEU A 164 -11.82 4.76 -6.13
N ARG A 165 -13.01 5.03 -6.63
CA ARG A 165 -14.22 4.23 -6.39
C ARG A 165 -14.51 3.35 -7.58
N TYR A 166 -14.83 2.10 -7.31
CA TYR A 166 -15.09 1.06 -8.29
C TYR A 166 -16.57 0.69 -8.24
N TRP A 167 -17.26 0.85 -9.36
CA TRP A 167 -18.71 0.64 -9.47
C TRP A 167 -19.01 -0.44 -10.50
N ALA A 168 -19.85 -1.41 -10.13
CA ALA A 168 -20.39 -2.44 -11.02
C ALA A 168 -21.91 -2.27 -11.05
N ASP A 169 -22.49 -2.00 -12.22
CA ASP A 169 -23.95 -1.82 -12.38
C ASP A 169 -24.56 -0.84 -11.37
N GLY A 170 -23.85 0.25 -11.07
CA GLY A 170 -24.28 1.28 -10.11
C GLY A 170 -24.02 0.94 -8.63
N VAL A 171 -23.47 -0.24 -8.31
CA VAL A 171 -23.15 -0.66 -6.94
C VAL A 171 -21.67 -0.43 -6.64
N LEU A 172 -21.37 0.16 -5.48
CA LEU A 172 -19.99 0.35 -5.02
C LEU A 172 -19.37 -1.00 -4.62
N VAL A 173 -18.36 -1.46 -5.36
CA VAL A 173 -17.71 -2.76 -5.18
C VAL A 173 -16.25 -2.65 -4.72
N GLY A 174 -15.69 -1.44 -4.68
CA GLY A 174 -14.33 -1.23 -4.19
C GLY A 174 -13.98 0.24 -3.99
N VAL A 175 -13.08 0.50 -3.05
CA VAL A 175 -12.56 1.84 -2.76
C VAL A 175 -11.07 1.74 -2.47
N ALA A 176 -10.26 2.47 -3.24
CA ALA A 176 -8.85 2.66 -2.99
C ALA A 176 -8.62 4.04 -2.39
N ILE A 177 -8.01 4.10 -1.21
CA ILE A 177 -7.55 5.33 -0.57
C ILE A 177 -6.13 5.60 -1.03
N VAL A 178 -5.88 6.79 -1.57
CA VAL A 178 -4.57 7.16 -2.13
C VAL A 178 -4.16 8.55 -1.71
N ASP A 179 -2.87 8.73 -1.45
CA ASP A 179 -2.24 10.05 -1.43
C ASP A 179 -1.56 10.27 -2.79
N ALA A 180 -1.67 11.45 -3.39
CA ALA A 180 -0.97 11.71 -4.65
C ALA A 180 -0.54 13.15 -4.83
N THR A 181 0.57 13.29 -5.55
CA THR A 181 1.12 14.53 -6.08
C THR A 181 1.61 14.26 -7.50
N PRO A 182 2.01 15.29 -8.27
CA PRO A 182 2.64 15.07 -9.58
C PRO A 182 3.90 14.19 -9.53
N GLU A 183 4.60 14.13 -8.38
CA GLU A 183 5.86 13.39 -8.23
C GLU A 183 5.68 11.95 -7.76
N TRP A 184 4.60 11.64 -7.06
CA TRP A 184 4.36 10.29 -6.52
C TRP A 184 2.89 10.02 -6.22
N LEU A 185 2.51 8.74 -6.25
CA LEU A 185 1.25 8.23 -5.74
C LEU A 185 1.54 7.14 -4.70
N ASN A 186 0.86 7.21 -3.56
CA ASN A 186 0.95 6.23 -2.49
C ASN A 186 -0.40 5.52 -2.31
N ALA A 187 -0.39 4.20 -2.52
CA ALA A 187 -1.55 3.35 -2.24
C ALA A 187 -1.64 3.10 -0.72
N VAL A 188 -2.62 3.72 -0.07
CA VAL A 188 -2.77 3.68 1.39
C VAL A 188 -3.54 2.43 1.80
N TYR A 189 -4.71 2.23 1.21
CA TYR A 189 -5.56 1.09 1.50
C TYR A 189 -6.48 0.76 0.34
N PHE A 190 -6.92 -0.49 0.26
CA PHE A 190 -7.93 -0.92 -0.69
C PHE A 190 -8.83 -1.96 -0.05
N TYR A 191 -10.12 -1.64 0.06
CA TYR A 191 -11.16 -2.56 0.47
C TYR A 191 -12.16 -2.73 -0.67
N PHE A 192 -12.77 -3.91 -0.75
CA PHE A 192 -13.60 -4.31 -1.88
C PHE A 192 -14.65 -5.32 -1.45
N ASP A 193 -15.63 -5.56 -2.31
CA ASP A 193 -16.67 -6.56 -2.06
C ASP A 193 -16.05 -7.96 -2.17
N PRO A 194 -15.95 -8.72 -1.07
CA PRO A 194 -15.33 -10.05 -1.11
C PRO A 194 -16.03 -11.04 -2.05
N ASP A 195 -17.32 -10.88 -2.31
CA ASP A 195 -18.07 -11.72 -3.26
C ASP A 195 -17.60 -11.48 -4.70
N GLN A 196 -16.96 -10.34 -4.95
CA GLN A 196 -16.31 -10.00 -6.21
C GLN A 196 -14.86 -10.50 -6.29
N GLY A 197 -14.41 -11.36 -5.36
CA GLY A 197 -13.04 -11.88 -5.31
C GLY A 197 -12.58 -12.56 -6.62
N TRP A 198 -13.51 -13.21 -7.33
CA TRP A 198 -13.26 -13.82 -8.65
C TRP A 198 -12.71 -12.81 -9.67
N ARG A 199 -12.99 -11.51 -9.53
CA ARG A 199 -12.48 -10.42 -10.40
C ARG A 199 -10.99 -10.10 -10.22
N SER A 200 -10.34 -10.68 -9.21
CA SER A 200 -8.98 -10.31 -8.80
C SER A 200 -8.85 -8.81 -8.46
N PRO A 201 -9.71 -8.28 -7.58
CA PRO A 201 -9.85 -6.83 -7.34
C PRO A 201 -8.54 -6.17 -6.91
N GLY A 202 -7.70 -6.84 -6.11
CA GLY A 202 -6.38 -6.30 -5.75
C GLY A 202 -5.44 -6.10 -6.93
N THR A 203 -5.45 -7.01 -7.92
CA THR A 203 -4.67 -6.86 -9.16
C THR A 203 -5.28 -5.77 -10.04
N PHE A 204 -6.61 -5.75 -10.16
CA PHE A 204 -7.31 -4.72 -10.94
C PHE A 204 -7.08 -3.31 -10.39
N ASN A 205 -7.06 -3.15 -9.06
CA ASN A 205 -6.76 -1.88 -8.41
C ASN A 205 -5.36 -1.36 -8.80
N ILE A 206 -4.32 -2.19 -8.67
CA ILE A 206 -2.96 -1.75 -9.04
C ILE A 206 -2.87 -1.40 -10.54
N LEU A 207 -3.58 -2.12 -11.42
CA LEU A 207 -3.63 -1.76 -12.85
C LEU A 207 -4.27 -0.38 -13.07
N ASN A 208 -5.34 -0.06 -12.36
CA ASN A 208 -5.97 1.26 -12.40
C ASN A 208 -5.06 2.35 -11.81
N LEU A 209 -4.35 2.08 -10.71
CA LEU A 209 -3.36 3.01 -10.16
C LEU A 209 -2.23 3.29 -11.17
N VAL A 210 -1.72 2.27 -11.85
CA VAL A 210 -0.74 2.45 -12.93
C VAL A 210 -1.32 3.27 -14.08
N HIS A 211 -2.57 3.00 -14.47
CA HIS A 211 -3.25 3.77 -15.52
C HIS A 211 -3.40 5.25 -15.15
N PHE A 212 -3.90 5.52 -13.94
CA PHE A 212 -4.01 6.87 -13.37
C PHE A 212 -2.66 7.58 -13.37
N CYS A 213 -1.61 6.95 -12.84
CA CYS A 213 -0.28 7.55 -12.83
C CYS A 213 0.22 7.87 -14.25
N ARG A 214 -0.02 7.00 -15.25
CA ARG A 214 0.37 7.28 -16.64
C ARG A 214 -0.37 8.46 -17.24
N GLN A 215 -1.69 8.55 -17.01
CA GLN A 215 -2.51 9.65 -17.49
C GLN A 215 -2.06 11.00 -16.92
N HIS A 216 -1.58 11.00 -15.68
CA HIS A 216 -1.15 12.20 -14.96
C HIS A 216 0.37 12.41 -14.94
N GLY A 217 1.16 11.58 -15.64
CA GLY A 217 2.62 11.69 -15.66
C GLY A 217 3.32 11.44 -14.32
N ILE A 218 2.68 10.74 -13.38
CA ILE A 218 3.22 10.46 -12.05
C ILE A 218 4.29 9.35 -12.15
N PRO A 219 5.55 9.61 -11.77
CA PRO A 219 6.67 8.71 -12.06
C PRO A 219 6.84 7.59 -11.01
N LYS A 220 6.26 7.72 -9.82
CA LYS A 220 6.46 6.78 -8.71
C LYS A 220 5.13 6.33 -8.12
N LEU A 221 4.91 5.02 -8.08
CA LEU A 221 3.75 4.40 -7.45
C LEU A 221 4.19 3.50 -6.28
N TYR A 222 3.96 3.94 -5.05
CA TYR A 222 4.23 3.17 -3.84
C TYR A 222 3.05 2.23 -3.54
N LEU A 223 3.36 0.94 -3.38
CA LEU A 223 2.35 -0.11 -3.17
C LEU A 223 2.35 -0.63 -1.73
N GLY A 224 2.94 0.11 -0.79
CA GLY A 224 3.08 -0.31 0.60
C GLY A 224 4.17 -1.34 0.81
N TYR A 225 3.92 -2.31 1.70
CA TYR A 225 4.82 -3.45 1.93
C TYR A 225 4.51 -4.64 1.03
N CYS A 226 5.57 -5.39 0.74
CA CYS A 226 5.56 -6.73 0.21
C CYS A 226 6.24 -7.63 1.25
N ILE A 227 5.47 -8.53 1.86
CA ILE A 227 5.95 -9.40 2.94
C ILE A 227 6.03 -10.83 2.42
N GLU A 228 7.21 -11.41 2.53
CA GLU A 228 7.43 -12.80 2.15
C GLU A 228 6.58 -13.76 2.98
N GLY A 229 6.04 -14.80 2.35
CA GLY A 229 5.16 -15.77 3.03
C GLY A 229 3.71 -15.32 3.22
N LEU A 230 3.36 -14.05 3.00
CA LEU A 230 1.97 -13.60 3.05
C LEU A 230 1.30 -13.66 1.67
N LEU A 231 0.43 -14.65 1.47
CA LEU A 231 -0.33 -14.85 0.22
C LEU A 231 -1.12 -13.59 -0.18
N ALA A 232 -1.69 -12.88 0.80
CA ALA A 232 -2.44 -11.64 0.58
C ALA A 232 -1.60 -10.51 -0.04
N MET A 233 -0.27 -10.59 -0.02
CA MET A 233 0.64 -9.58 -0.60
C MET A 233 1.54 -10.11 -1.71
N ALA A 234 1.52 -11.43 -1.97
CA ALA A 234 2.40 -12.07 -2.94
C ALA A 234 2.19 -11.55 -4.37
N TYR A 235 0.95 -11.16 -4.70
CA TYR A 235 0.59 -10.71 -6.05
C TYR A 235 1.30 -9.42 -6.49
N LYS A 236 1.78 -8.58 -5.54
CA LYS A 236 2.48 -7.33 -5.87
C LYS A 236 3.80 -7.58 -6.59
N LYS A 237 4.51 -8.67 -6.28
CA LYS A 237 5.77 -9.06 -6.95
C LYS A 237 5.59 -9.41 -8.44
N ALA A 238 4.35 -9.64 -8.89
CA ALA A 238 4.03 -9.92 -10.28
C ALA A 238 3.92 -8.65 -11.16
N PHE A 239 3.94 -7.46 -10.56
CA PHE A 239 3.99 -6.20 -11.30
C PHE A 239 5.45 -5.89 -11.62
N ARG A 240 5.81 -5.96 -12.90
CA ARG A 240 7.21 -5.88 -13.35
C ARG A 240 7.41 -4.80 -14.42
N PRO A 241 8.59 -4.16 -14.46
CA PRO A 241 9.60 -4.17 -13.39
C PRO A 241 9.08 -3.47 -12.13
N HIS A 242 9.51 -3.93 -10.95
CA HIS A 242 9.27 -3.24 -9.67
C HIS A 242 10.59 -2.96 -8.96
N GLU A 243 10.56 -2.11 -7.95
CA GLU A 243 11.70 -1.89 -7.06
C GLU A 243 11.35 -2.27 -5.62
N LEU A 244 12.33 -2.84 -4.92
CA LEU A 244 12.26 -3.17 -3.50
C LEU A 244 13.28 -2.32 -2.73
N LEU A 245 12.87 -1.77 -1.59
CA LEU A 245 13.77 -1.06 -0.69
C LEU A 245 14.55 -2.06 0.17
N LEU A 246 15.80 -2.30 -0.17
CA LEU A 246 16.69 -3.26 0.49
C LEU A 246 17.95 -2.55 0.95
N GLN A 247 18.24 -2.60 2.26
CA GLN A 247 19.44 -2.02 2.86
C GLN A 247 19.64 -0.52 2.49
N GLY A 248 18.56 0.26 2.50
CA GLY A 248 18.61 1.70 2.17
C GLY A 248 18.75 2.01 0.68
N GLN A 249 18.58 1.01 -0.19
CA GLN A 249 18.67 1.17 -1.64
C GLN A 249 17.42 0.61 -2.34
N TRP A 250 16.89 1.35 -3.31
CA TRP A 250 15.88 0.82 -4.21
C TRP A 250 16.53 -0.07 -5.27
N ARG A 251 16.23 -1.37 -5.22
CA ARG A 251 16.75 -2.37 -6.15
C ARG A 251 15.67 -2.81 -7.11
N ARG A 252 15.97 -2.70 -8.41
CA ARG A 252 15.06 -3.08 -9.49
C ARG A 252 15.01 -4.59 -9.67
N ILE A 253 13.81 -5.13 -9.75
CA ILE A 253 13.49 -6.52 -10.05
C ILE A 253 12.77 -6.57 -11.40
N ALA A 254 13.38 -7.28 -12.36
CA ALA A 254 12.87 -7.42 -13.73
C ALA A 254 11.75 -8.46 -13.85
#